data_AF-A0A6S7G582-F1
#
_entry.id   AF-A0A6S7G582-F1
#
_cell.length_a   1.000
_cell.length_b   1.000
_cell.length_c   1.000
_cell.angle_alpha   90.00
_cell.angle_beta   90.00
_cell.angle_gamma   90.00
#
_symmetry.space_group_name_H-M   'P 1'
#
loop_
_entity.id
_entity.type
_entity.pdbx_description
1 polymer ?
#
loop_
_entity_poly.entity_id
_entity_poly.type
_entity_poly.pdbx_seq_one_letter_code
_entity_poly.pdbx_strand_id
1 'polypeptide(L)'
;MAVTVAARRLIGAYNRDCEYDILKDSMFELEKVFDDFCVINEEYELIVSDEKYAEHRVVNGEVIMTYRDNVKRCYEEARSVFVSVKTTIEQKARQQSAGPVKGALKNDICRIHELITVVDESFKLENVNMAALQLDKNDLQSILNIICDNMVKLGSIETQEQVNLIQEDVDAIIRAVYNCIRKINLFLHEQQAFVKSLHIETATLPSETNTPLRTSTPYPPRRSTPTSPLRTLRPSTPCLPPEINTNTPLRTLRPSTPCLPPEINTNTPLRPSTPTPPRISTPTPPLRTRIPLTPCPPQKPTPPLRPSAPLPPR
;
A
#
# COMPACT_ATOMS: atom_id res chain seq x y z
N MET A 1 -28.36 -0.42 -31.52
CA MET A 1 -27.83 -1.78 -31.70
C MET A 1 -26.32 -1.88 -31.49
N ALA A 2 -25.51 -0.90 -31.90
CA ALA A 2 -24.05 -0.95 -31.71
C ALA A 2 -23.63 -1.16 -30.23
N VAL A 3 -24.21 -0.40 -29.29
CA VAL A 3 -23.95 -0.52 -27.85
C VAL A 3 -24.24 -1.94 -27.33
N THR A 4 -25.40 -2.52 -27.68
CA THR A 4 -25.77 -3.86 -27.19
C THR A 4 -24.90 -4.97 -27.79
N VAL A 5 -24.30 -4.74 -28.97
CA VAL A 5 -23.31 -5.65 -29.55
C VAL A 5 -21.97 -5.51 -28.84
N ALA A 6 -21.47 -4.29 -28.64
CA ALA A 6 -20.21 -4.04 -27.92
C ALA A 6 -20.27 -4.54 -26.47
N ALA A 7 -21.38 -4.29 -25.75
CA ALA A 7 -21.60 -4.78 -24.40
C ALA A 7 -21.54 -6.33 -24.33
N ARG A 8 -22.21 -7.02 -25.27
CA ARG A 8 -22.15 -8.48 -25.36
C ARG A 8 -20.75 -8.99 -25.71
N ARG A 9 -19.98 -8.27 -26.53
CA ARG A 9 -18.59 -8.63 -26.82
C ARG A 9 -17.72 -8.54 -25.58
N LEU A 10 -17.83 -7.44 -24.81
CA LEU A 10 -17.10 -7.25 -23.55
C LEU A 10 -17.45 -8.36 -22.54
N ILE A 11 -18.74 -8.61 -22.30
CA ILE A 11 -19.20 -9.68 -21.40
C ILE A 11 -18.74 -11.06 -21.92
N GLY A 12 -18.82 -11.29 -23.23
CA GLY A 12 -18.35 -12.53 -23.84
C GLY A 12 -16.82 -12.72 -23.78
N ALA A 13 -16.04 -11.64 -23.79
CA ALA A 13 -14.60 -11.69 -23.55
C ALA A 13 -14.31 -12.00 -22.08
N TYR A 14 -15.04 -11.36 -21.16
CA TYR A 14 -14.95 -11.65 -19.72
C TYR A 14 -15.25 -13.12 -19.42
N ASN A 15 -16.37 -13.66 -19.93
CA ASN A 15 -16.77 -15.05 -19.70
C ASN A 15 -15.81 -16.09 -20.31
N ARG A 16 -14.90 -15.67 -21.19
CA ARG A 16 -13.86 -16.52 -21.79
C ARG A 16 -12.50 -16.34 -21.11
N ASP A 17 -12.47 -15.63 -19.98
CA ASP A 17 -11.25 -15.32 -19.22
C ASP A 17 -10.16 -14.68 -20.11
N CYS A 18 -10.58 -13.80 -21.03
CA CYS A 18 -9.63 -13.07 -21.88
C CYS A 18 -8.71 -12.17 -21.03
N GLU A 19 -7.52 -11.89 -21.58
CA GLU A 19 -6.55 -11.01 -20.94
C GLU A 19 -7.10 -9.60 -20.69
N TYR A 20 -6.60 -8.94 -19.64
CA TYR A 20 -7.08 -7.62 -19.23
C TYR A 20 -6.96 -6.56 -20.33
N ASP A 21 -5.91 -6.61 -21.15
CA ASP A 21 -5.73 -5.67 -22.26
C ASP A 21 -6.85 -5.81 -23.31
N ILE A 22 -7.28 -7.05 -23.61
CA ILE A 22 -8.42 -7.32 -24.50
C ILE A 22 -9.72 -6.77 -23.90
N LEU A 23 -9.92 -6.95 -22.58
CA LEU A 23 -11.08 -6.39 -21.89
C LEU A 23 -11.07 -4.86 -21.89
N LYS A 24 -9.90 -4.25 -21.74
CA LYS A 24 -9.72 -2.80 -21.76
C LYS A 24 -10.02 -2.22 -23.15
N ASP A 25 -9.53 -2.84 -24.21
CA ASP A 25 -9.85 -2.45 -25.59
C ASP A 25 -11.35 -2.57 -25.88
N SER A 26 -11.96 -3.66 -25.41
CA SER A 26 -13.42 -3.88 -25.54
C SER A 26 -14.23 -2.85 -24.74
N MET A 27 -13.76 -2.44 -23.56
CA MET A 27 -14.39 -1.37 -22.78
C MET A 27 -14.28 -0.03 -23.50
N PHE A 28 -13.12 0.29 -24.07
CA PHE A 28 -12.94 1.53 -24.84
C PHE A 28 -13.84 1.58 -26.08
N GLU A 29 -13.99 0.47 -26.81
CA GLU A 29 -14.97 0.36 -27.90
C GLU A 29 -16.40 0.61 -27.39
N LEU A 30 -16.77 0.01 -26.25
CA LEU A 30 -18.08 0.19 -25.63
C LEU A 30 -18.36 1.65 -25.23
N GLU A 31 -17.41 2.33 -24.60
CA GLU A 31 -17.54 3.75 -24.23
C GLU A 31 -17.77 4.61 -25.46
N LYS A 32 -16.94 4.41 -26.50
CA LYS A 32 -17.06 5.15 -27.76
C LYS A 32 -18.45 4.99 -28.39
N VAL A 33 -18.93 3.75 -28.56
CA VAL A 33 -20.25 3.54 -29.19
C VAL A 33 -21.41 4.00 -28.32
N PHE A 34 -21.22 4.08 -27.00
CA PHE A 34 -22.22 4.62 -26.08
C PHE A 34 -22.26 6.15 -26.13
N ASP A 35 -21.12 6.81 -26.24
CA ASP A 35 -21.03 8.25 -26.45
C ASP A 35 -21.67 8.66 -27.79
N ASP A 36 -21.34 7.94 -28.87
CA ASP A 36 -21.98 8.13 -30.18
C ASP A 36 -23.51 7.94 -30.09
N PHE A 37 -23.97 6.95 -29.33
CA PHE A 37 -25.39 6.74 -29.09
C PHE A 37 -26.04 7.91 -28.34
N CYS A 38 -25.38 8.47 -27.32
CA CYS A 38 -25.90 9.61 -26.56
C CYS A 38 -26.09 10.83 -27.46
N VAL A 39 -25.10 11.16 -28.30
CA VAL A 39 -25.17 12.28 -29.26
C VAL A 39 -26.33 12.08 -30.24
N ILE A 40 -26.43 10.91 -30.86
CA ILE A 40 -27.51 10.61 -31.81
C ILE A 40 -28.88 10.65 -31.12
N ASN A 41 -28.98 10.13 -29.90
CA ASN A 41 -30.24 10.12 -29.15
C ASN A 41 -30.71 11.53 -28.80
N GLU A 42 -29.79 12.42 -28.40
CA GLU A 42 -30.11 13.83 -28.14
C GLU A 42 -30.63 14.55 -29.39
N GLU A 43 -29.96 14.39 -30.53
CA GLU A 43 -30.42 14.94 -31.80
C GLU A 43 -31.78 14.38 -32.22
N TYR A 44 -31.98 13.08 -32.02
CA TYR A 44 -33.23 12.42 -32.35
C TYR A 44 -34.39 12.86 -31.45
N GLU A 45 -34.16 12.99 -30.14
CA GLU A 45 -35.15 13.51 -29.18
C GLU A 45 -35.62 14.91 -29.58
N LEU A 46 -34.71 15.77 -30.06
CA LEU A 46 -35.08 17.10 -30.55
C LEU A 46 -36.02 17.02 -31.76
N ILE A 47 -35.77 16.12 -32.71
CA ILE A 47 -36.59 15.96 -33.91
C ILE A 47 -37.99 15.45 -33.56
N VAL A 48 -38.11 14.42 -32.72
CA VAL A 48 -39.41 13.82 -32.36
C VAL A 48 -40.21 14.61 -31.32
N SER A 49 -39.63 15.69 -30.80
CA SER A 49 -40.34 16.66 -29.94
C SER A 49 -41.32 17.51 -30.74
N ASP A 50 -41.10 17.69 -32.05
CA ASP A 50 -42.10 18.31 -32.94
C ASP A 50 -43.23 17.31 -33.20
N GLU A 51 -44.47 17.77 -33.01
CA GLU A 51 -45.68 16.97 -33.18
C GLU A 51 -45.82 16.42 -34.62
N LYS A 52 -45.21 17.11 -35.59
CA LYS A 52 -45.13 16.65 -36.99
C LYS A 52 -44.37 15.33 -37.16
N TYR A 53 -43.51 14.98 -36.20
CA TYR A 53 -42.70 13.76 -36.23
C TYR A 53 -43.04 12.82 -35.06
N ALA A 54 -44.20 13.00 -34.41
CA ALA A 54 -44.60 12.21 -33.26
C ALA A 54 -44.74 10.71 -33.58
N GLU A 55 -45.07 10.33 -34.82
CA GLU A 55 -45.11 8.92 -35.24
C GLU A 55 -43.76 8.20 -35.11
N HIS A 56 -42.65 8.95 -35.13
CA HIS A 56 -41.30 8.40 -34.99
C HIS A 56 -40.90 8.12 -33.55
N ARG A 57 -41.72 8.47 -32.55
CA ARG A 57 -41.48 8.12 -31.13
C ARG A 57 -41.55 6.61 -30.85
N VAL A 58 -42.08 5.83 -31.81
CA VAL A 58 -42.16 4.38 -31.75
C VAL A 58 -41.20 3.77 -32.77
N VAL A 59 -40.18 3.05 -32.30
CA VAL A 59 -39.19 2.37 -33.14
C VAL A 59 -39.37 0.86 -32.95
N ASN A 60 -39.65 0.14 -34.04
CA ASN A 60 -39.91 -1.32 -34.03
C ASN A 60 -41.03 -1.75 -33.08
N GLY A 61 -42.06 -0.92 -32.90
CA GLY A 61 -43.19 -1.21 -32.02
C GLY A 61 -42.92 -0.95 -30.53
N GLU A 62 -41.73 -0.49 -30.17
CA GLU A 62 -41.40 -0.04 -28.82
C GLU A 62 -41.30 1.48 -28.76
N VAL A 63 -41.71 2.06 -27.63
CA VAL A 63 -41.50 3.47 -27.36
C VAL A 63 -40.00 3.72 -27.21
N ILE A 64 -39.50 4.81 -27.79
CA ILE A 64 -38.07 5.15 -27.77
C ILE A 64 -37.45 5.16 -26.37
N MET A 65 -38.23 5.53 -25.35
CA MET A 65 -37.83 5.47 -23.94
C MET A 65 -37.42 4.05 -23.51
N THR A 66 -38.20 3.03 -23.90
CA THR A 66 -37.90 1.63 -23.59
C THR A 66 -36.60 1.17 -24.26
N TYR A 67 -36.39 1.57 -25.52
CA TYR A 67 -35.14 1.29 -26.22
C TYR A 67 -33.93 1.95 -25.54
N ARG A 68 -34.05 3.21 -25.14
CA ARG A 68 -33.01 3.95 -24.40
C ARG A 68 -32.67 3.28 -23.08
N ASP A 69 -33.67 2.90 -22.30
CA ASP A 69 -33.49 2.21 -21.02
C ASP A 69 -32.77 0.87 -21.22
N ASN A 70 -33.13 0.13 -22.26
CA ASN A 70 -32.47 -1.13 -22.59
C ASN A 70 -31.00 -0.93 -22.99
N VAL A 71 -30.69 0.07 -23.81
CA VAL A 71 -29.31 0.41 -24.21
C VAL A 71 -28.48 0.81 -23.00
N LYS A 72 -29.01 1.70 -22.15
CA LYS A 72 -28.35 2.15 -20.92
C LYS A 72 -28.10 1.00 -19.96
N ARG A 73 -29.09 0.13 -19.74
CA ARG A 73 -28.94 -1.07 -18.90
C ARG A 73 -27.81 -1.98 -19.39
N CYS A 74 -27.77 -2.28 -20.69
CA CYS A 74 -26.71 -3.12 -21.25
C CYS A 74 -25.32 -2.50 -21.09
N TYR A 75 -25.19 -1.18 -21.25
CA TYR A 75 -23.94 -0.46 -21.01
C TYR A 75 -23.51 -0.54 -19.54
N GLU A 76 -24.42 -0.22 -18.61
CA GLU A 76 -24.14 -0.23 -17.17
C GLU A 76 -23.75 -1.62 -16.66
N GLU A 77 -24.44 -2.66 -17.13
CA GLU A 77 -24.12 -4.06 -16.82
C GLU A 77 -22.70 -4.41 -17.26
N ALA A 78 -22.37 -4.19 -18.54
CA ALA A 78 -21.06 -4.54 -19.07
C ALA A 78 -19.92 -3.71 -18.42
N ARG A 79 -20.18 -2.42 -18.15
CA ARG A 79 -19.26 -1.55 -17.39
C ARG A 79 -19.03 -2.05 -15.97
N SER A 80 -20.08 -2.50 -15.28
CA SER A 80 -19.95 -3.02 -13.91
C SER A 80 -19.06 -4.26 -13.84
N VAL A 81 -19.17 -5.16 -14.83
CA VAL A 81 -18.30 -6.33 -14.98
C VAL A 81 -16.86 -5.92 -15.17
N PHE A 82 -16.58 -4.99 -16.09
CA PHE A 82 -15.22 -4.49 -16.33
C PHE A 82 -14.62 -3.83 -15.09
N VAL A 83 -15.39 -2.98 -14.39
CA VAL A 83 -14.95 -2.33 -13.15
C VAL A 83 -14.60 -3.38 -12.09
N SER A 84 -15.41 -4.43 -11.94
CA SER A 84 -15.12 -5.52 -10.99
C SER A 84 -13.83 -6.29 -11.32
N VAL A 85 -13.53 -6.50 -12.61
CA VAL A 85 -12.28 -7.13 -13.03
C VAL A 85 -11.10 -6.22 -12.73
N LYS A 86 -11.21 -4.94 -13.10
CA LYS A 86 -10.17 -3.93 -12.85
C LYS A 86 -9.82 -3.84 -11.36
N THR A 87 -10.82 -3.75 -10.49
CA THR A 87 -10.59 -3.68 -9.04
C THR A 87 -9.92 -4.94 -8.52
N THR A 88 -10.31 -6.12 -9.01
CA THR A 88 -9.70 -7.40 -8.63
C THR A 88 -8.21 -7.46 -9.02
N ILE A 89 -7.87 -7.01 -10.23
CA ILE A 89 -6.48 -6.97 -10.71
C ILE A 89 -5.65 -5.98 -9.90
N GLU A 90 -6.17 -4.77 -9.67
CA GLU A 90 -5.51 -3.76 -8.84
C GLU A 90 -5.31 -4.23 -7.40
N GLN A 91 -6.29 -4.96 -6.85
CA GLN A 91 -6.18 -5.56 -5.52
C GLN A 91 -5.11 -6.67 -5.49
N LYS A 92 -5.06 -7.54 -6.50
CA LYS A 92 -4.04 -8.58 -6.61
C LYS A 92 -2.64 -7.99 -6.74
N ALA A 93 -2.48 -6.94 -7.56
CA ALA A 93 -1.22 -6.21 -7.69
C ALA A 93 -0.78 -5.59 -6.35
N ARG A 94 -1.71 -4.95 -5.63
CA ARG A 94 -1.46 -4.43 -4.28
C ARG A 94 -1.04 -5.51 -3.29
N GLN A 95 -1.71 -6.67 -3.29
CA GLN A 95 -1.34 -7.78 -2.41
C GLN A 95 0.04 -8.35 -2.74
N GLN A 96 0.38 -8.44 -4.03
CA GLN A 96 1.69 -8.90 -4.47
C GLN A 96 2.81 -7.94 -4.06
N SER A 97 2.59 -6.63 -4.10
CA SER A 97 3.58 -5.64 -3.65
C SER A 97 3.65 -5.47 -2.13
N ALA A 98 2.54 -5.66 -1.42
CA ALA A 98 2.49 -5.55 0.05
C ALA A 98 3.17 -6.74 0.76
N GLY A 99 3.07 -7.95 0.19
CA GLY A 99 3.60 -9.18 0.80
C GLY A 99 5.07 -9.08 1.24
N PRO A 100 6.01 -8.69 0.35
CA PRO A 100 7.41 -8.49 0.72
C PRO A 100 7.62 -7.45 1.82
N VAL A 101 6.87 -6.34 1.80
CA VAL A 101 6.97 -5.28 2.82
C VAL A 101 6.51 -5.80 4.18
N LYS A 102 5.39 -6.51 4.24
CA LYS A 102 4.90 -7.18 5.47
C LYS A 102 5.89 -8.21 6.00
N GLY A 103 6.47 -9.01 5.10
CA GLY A 103 7.49 -9.99 5.46
C GLY A 103 8.75 -9.35 6.05
N ALA A 104 9.25 -8.29 5.42
CA ALA A 104 10.38 -7.51 5.93
C ALA A 104 10.08 -6.90 7.29
N LEU A 105 8.92 -6.25 7.44
CA LEU A 105 8.50 -5.63 8.69
C LEU A 105 8.42 -6.65 9.84
N LYS A 106 7.82 -7.82 9.60
CA LYS A 106 7.75 -8.89 10.61
C LYS A 106 9.14 -9.37 11.02
N ASN A 107 10.04 -9.53 10.06
CA ASN A 107 11.42 -9.93 10.33
C ASN A 107 12.17 -8.87 11.15
N ASP A 108 12.02 -7.60 10.81
CA ASP A 108 12.64 -6.48 11.52
C ASP A 108 12.11 -6.35 12.95
N ILE A 109 10.80 -6.57 13.17
CA ILE A 109 10.18 -6.63 14.50
C ILE A 109 10.79 -7.76 15.34
N CYS A 110 10.92 -8.97 14.77
CA CYS A 110 11.57 -10.10 15.46
C CYS A 110 13.01 -9.77 15.83
N ARG A 111 13.77 -9.18 14.91
CA ARG A 111 15.16 -8.79 15.14
C ARG A 111 15.30 -7.74 16.25
N ILE A 112 14.37 -6.80 16.34
CA ILE A 112 14.34 -5.85 17.46
C ILE A 112 14.07 -6.56 18.79
N HIS A 113 13.11 -7.48 18.84
CA HIS A 113 12.85 -8.25 20.07
C HIS A 113 14.07 -9.05 20.53
N GLU A 114 14.79 -9.68 19.61
CA GLU A 114 16.04 -10.38 19.89
C GLU A 114 17.10 -9.41 20.44
N LEU A 115 17.33 -8.27 19.79
CA LEU A 115 18.29 -7.26 20.27
C LEU A 115 17.92 -6.69 21.64
N ILE A 116 16.64 -6.40 21.89
CA ILE A 116 16.18 -5.95 23.21
C ILE A 116 16.48 -7.00 24.28
N THR A 117 16.29 -8.28 23.96
CA THR A 117 16.59 -9.39 24.87
C THR A 117 18.08 -9.47 25.18
N VAL A 118 18.94 -9.36 24.15
CA VAL A 118 20.41 -9.34 24.30
C VAL A 118 20.86 -8.16 25.16
N VAL A 119 20.27 -6.99 24.98
CA VAL A 119 20.56 -5.80 25.80
C VAL A 119 20.13 -6.03 27.26
N ASP A 120 18.92 -6.52 27.49
CA ASP A 120 18.42 -6.81 28.85
C ASP A 120 19.26 -7.90 29.55
N GLU A 121 19.80 -8.87 28.82
CA GLU A 121 20.76 -9.86 29.35
C GLU A 121 22.12 -9.22 29.66
N SER A 122 22.60 -8.33 28.81
CA SER A 122 23.86 -7.60 29.03
C SER A 122 23.84 -6.79 30.32
N PHE A 123 22.69 -6.21 30.68
CA PHE A 123 22.50 -5.50 31.94
C PHE A 123 22.49 -6.39 33.19
N LYS A 124 22.34 -7.71 33.05
CA LYS A 124 22.40 -8.66 34.18
C LYS A 124 23.83 -9.12 34.48
N LEU A 125 24.78 -8.82 33.60
CA LEU A 125 26.18 -9.19 33.79
C LEU A 125 26.86 -8.25 34.80
N GLU A 126 27.78 -8.79 35.59
CA GLU A 126 28.54 -8.02 36.58
C GLU A 126 29.44 -6.95 35.92
N ASN A 127 29.98 -7.26 34.74
CA ASN A 127 30.84 -6.36 33.96
C ASN A 127 30.23 -6.08 32.59
N VAL A 128 29.42 -5.03 32.51
CA VAL A 128 28.73 -4.64 31.28
C VAL A 128 29.71 -4.06 30.26
N ASN A 129 29.72 -4.59 29.05
CA ASN A 129 30.57 -4.09 27.96
C ASN A 129 29.95 -2.84 27.31
N MET A 130 30.52 -1.68 27.63
CA MET A 130 30.07 -0.37 27.14
C MET A 130 30.10 -0.22 25.62
N ALA A 131 31.12 -0.79 24.97
CA ALA A 131 31.26 -0.70 23.52
C ALA A 131 30.19 -1.54 22.81
N ALA A 132 29.88 -2.72 23.35
CA ALA A 132 28.81 -3.57 22.84
C ALA A 132 27.43 -2.88 22.99
N LEU A 133 27.11 -2.33 24.17
CA LEU A 133 25.85 -1.60 24.37
C LEU A 133 25.69 -0.40 23.42
N GLN A 134 26.78 0.31 23.14
CA GLN A 134 26.74 1.43 22.20
C GLN A 134 26.50 0.96 20.75
N LEU A 135 27.02 -0.21 20.39
CA LEU A 135 26.74 -0.84 19.10
C LEU A 135 25.26 -1.28 19.01
N ASP A 136 24.77 -2.00 20.02
CA ASP A 136 23.38 -2.47 20.07
C ASP A 136 22.38 -1.31 20.01
N LYS A 137 22.67 -0.20 20.69
CA LYS A 137 21.88 1.04 20.59
C LYS A 137 21.80 1.56 19.15
N ASN A 138 22.92 1.58 18.43
CA ASN A 138 22.96 2.06 17.05
C ASN A 138 22.18 1.12 16.13
N ASP A 139 22.29 -0.19 16.34
CA ASP A 139 21.56 -1.21 15.58
C ASP A 139 20.04 -1.11 15.83
N LEU A 140 19.61 -0.92 17.08
CA LEU A 140 18.21 -0.67 17.43
C LEU A 140 17.65 0.57 16.71
N GLN A 141 18.41 1.67 16.69
CA GLN A 141 18.01 2.88 15.96
C GLN A 141 17.94 2.64 14.44
N SER A 142 18.91 1.92 13.89
CA SER A 142 18.95 1.60 12.46
C SER A 142 17.74 0.77 12.04
N ILE A 143 17.39 -0.28 12.79
CA ILE A 143 16.25 -1.14 12.45
C ILE A 143 14.93 -0.39 12.67
N LEU A 144 14.83 0.44 13.72
CA LEU A 144 13.65 1.27 13.95
C LEU A 144 13.34 2.19 12.75
N ASN A 145 14.38 2.81 12.18
CA ASN A 145 14.22 3.65 10.99
C ASN A 145 13.71 2.83 9.78
N ILE A 146 14.24 1.62 9.58
CA ILE A 146 13.78 0.71 8.50
C ILE A 146 12.31 0.33 8.69
N ILE A 147 11.89 0.04 9.93
CA ILE A 147 10.49 -0.25 10.27
C ILE A 147 9.59 0.93 9.91
N CYS A 148 9.98 2.15 10.32
CA CYS A 148 9.23 3.36 9.98
C CYS A 148 9.10 3.56 8.46
N ASP A 149 10.19 3.38 7.71
CA ASP A 149 10.18 3.50 6.25
C ASP A 149 9.27 2.44 5.60
N ASN A 150 9.31 1.20 6.10
CA ASN A 150 8.47 0.10 5.61
C ASN A 150 6.99 0.33 5.94
N MET A 151 6.66 0.95 7.08
CA MET A 151 5.29 1.35 7.41
C MET A 151 4.76 2.44 6.48
N VAL A 152 5.58 3.44 6.15
CA VAL A 152 5.21 4.48 5.18
C VAL A 152 4.94 3.85 3.80
N LYS A 153 5.80 2.92 3.36
CA LYS A 153 5.59 2.18 2.10
C LYS A 153 4.30 1.36 2.15
N LEU A 154 4.05 0.64 3.24
CA LEU A 154 2.84 -0.15 3.40
C LEU A 154 1.57 0.73 3.34
N GLY A 155 1.62 1.91 3.97
CA GLY A 155 0.54 2.90 3.93
C GLY A 155 0.19 3.43 2.54
N SER A 156 1.13 3.37 1.59
CA SER A 156 0.89 3.74 0.19
C SER A 156 0.32 2.60 -0.67
N ILE A 157 0.38 1.36 -0.20
CA ILE A 157 -0.03 0.16 -0.95
C ILE A 157 -1.37 -0.36 -0.44
N GLU A 158 -1.56 -0.39 0.88
CA GLU A 158 -2.71 -1.02 1.51
C GLU A 158 -3.78 -0.03 1.96
N THR A 159 -4.95 -0.57 2.29
CA THR A 159 -6.03 0.23 2.88
C THR A 159 -5.69 0.59 4.33
N GLN A 160 -6.23 1.71 4.80
CA GLN A 160 -6.01 2.18 6.16
C GLN A 160 -6.35 1.11 7.21
N GLU A 161 -7.42 0.35 6.98
CA GLU A 161 -7.84 -0.75 7.88
C GLU A 161 -6.77 -1.83 8.02
N GLN A 162 -6.11 -2.22 6.92
CA GLN A 162 -5.06 -3.24 6.94
C GLN A 162 -3.77 -2.72 7.58
N VAL A 163 -3.44 -1.44 7.36
CA VAL A 163 -2.30 -0.78 7.99
C VAL A 163 -2.50 -0.68 9.51
N ASN A 164 -3.71 -0.36 9.97
CA ASN A 164 -4.04 -0.25 11.38
C ASN A 164 -3.75 -1.55 12.17
N LEU A 165 -4.00 -2.72 11.57
CA LEU A 165 -3.73 -4.01 12.20
C LEU A 165 -2.25 -4.22 12.52
N ILE A 166 -1.36 -3.62 11.72
CA ILE A 166 0.09 -3.76 11.86
C ILE A 166 0.66 -2.60 12.68
N GLN A 167 0.02 -1.44 12.63
CA GLN A 167 0.42 -0.23 13.35
C GLN A 167 0.49 -0.46 14.86
N GLU A 168 -0.45 -1.22 15.44
CA GLU A 168 -0.47 -1.49 16.89
C GLU A 168 0.80 -2.22 17.36
N ASP A 169 1.23 -3.24 16.61
CA ASP A 169 2.46 -4.00 16.90
C ASP A 169 3.70 -3.12 16.74
N VAL A 170 3.74 -2.30 15.68
CA VAL A 170 4.85 -1.37 15.43
C VAL A 170 4.93 -0.31 16.53
N ASP A 171 3.81 0.26 16.97
CA ASP A 171 3.78 1.24 18.06
C ASP A 171 4.25 0.63 19.39
N ALA A 172 3.90 -0.63 19.66
CA ALA A 172 4.39 -1.34 20.83
C ALA A 172 5.92 -1.53 20.78
N ILE A 173 6.45 -1.91 19.61
CA ILE A 173 7.88 -2.02 19.36
C ILE A 173 8.60 -0.67 19.51
N ILE A 174 8.05 0.39 18.92
CA ILE A 174 8.62 1.74 19.03
C ILE A 174 8.77 2.13 20.51
N ARG A 175 7.74 1.94 21.32
CA ARG A 175 7.79 2.19 22.78
C ARG A 175 8.87 1.36 23.47
N ALA A 176 8.97 0.06 23.14
CA ALA A 176 9.96 -0.83 23.72
C ALA A 176 11.40 -0.40 23.37
N VAL A 177 11.66 -0.04 22.12
CA VAL A 177 12.97 0.44 21.64
C VAL A 177 13.35 1.75 22.32
N TYR A 178 12.45 2.73 22.41
CA TYR A 178 12.75 3.99 23.10
C TYR A 178 13.07 3.78 24.58
N ASN A 179 12.35 2.90 25.26
CA ASN A 179 12.65 2.54 26.64
C ASN A 179 14.03 1.88 26.77
N CYS A 180 14.36 0.96 25.87
CA CYS A 180 15.66 0.29 25.83
C CYS A 180 16.81 1.29 25.60
N ILE A 181 16.71 2.13 24.57
CA ILE A 181 17.70 3.18 24.27
C ILE A 181 17.86 4.14 25.45
N ARG A 182 16.76 4.51 26.11
CA ARG A 182 16.79 5.36 27.32
C ARG A 182 17.59 4.69 28.44
N LYS A 183 17.36 3.40 28.72
CA LYS A 183 18.15 2.64 29.72
C LYS A 183 19.64 2.64 29.37
N ILE A 184 19.99 2.35 28.10
CA ILE A 184 21.38 2.39 27.62
C ILE A 184 22.00 3.76 27.87
N ASN A 185 21.33 4.85 27.46
CA ASN A 185 21.86 6.20 27.63
C ASN A 185 22.10 6.57 29.11
N LEU A 186 21.17 6.19 30.00
CA LEU A 186 21.33 6.43 31.43
C LEU A 186 22.57 5.72 31.97
N PHE A 187 22.72 4.43 31.66
CA PHE A 187 23.88 3.64 32.09
C PHE A 187 25.21 4.18 31.54
N LEU A 188 25.26 4.50 30.24
CA LEU A 188 26.44 5.08 29.61
C LEU A 188 26.84 6.41 30.28
N HIS A 189 25.86 7.24 30.64
CA HIS A 189 26.11 8.50 31.31
C HIS A 189 26.63 8.33 32.75
N GLU A 190 26.04 7.40 33.53
CA GLU A 190 26.47 7.08 34.89
C GLU A 190 27.92 6.58 34.93
N GLN A 191 28.29 5.66 34.04
CA GLN A 191 29.65 5.15 33.94
C GLN A 191 30.65 6.24 33.51
N GLN A 192 30.25 7.12 32.58
CA GLN A 192 31.10 8.24 32.18
C GLN A 192 31.31 9.24 33.33
N ALA A 193 30.29 9.46 34.17
CA ALA A 193 30.39 10.30 35.36
C ALA A 193 31.34 9.68 36.41
N PHE A 194 31.24 8.37 36.64
CA PHE A 194 32.11 7.63 37.57
C PHE A 194 33.60 7.68 37.15
N VAL A 195 33.89 7.47 35.86
CA VAL A 195 35.27 7.58 35.34
C VAL A 195 35.81 9.01 35.50
N LYS A 196 34.97 10.02 35.30
CA LYS A 196 35.37 11.44 35.50
C LYS A 196 35.66 11.75 36.97
N SER A 197 34.90 11.23 37.93
CA SER A 197 35.16 11.45 39.36
C SER A 197 36.47 10.82 39.82
N LEU A 198 36.79 9.60 39.35
CA LEU A 198 38.06 8.93 39.65
C LEU A 198 39.29 9.73 39.15
N HIS A 199 39.18 10.36 37.98
CA HIS A 199 40.27 11.16 37.42
C HIS A 199 40.57 12.42 38.26
N ILE A 200 39.56 13.00 38.91
CA ILE A 200 39.72 14.20 39.75
C ILE A 200 40.46 13.87 41.06
N GLU A 201 40.15 12.74 41.69
CA GLU A 201 40.86 12.30 42.90
C GLU A 201 42.33 11.97 42.63
N THR A 202 42.64 11.38 41.48
CA THR A 202 44.03 11.01 41.13
C THR A 202 44.90 12.22 40.81
N ALA A 203 44.31 13.34 40.36
CA ALA A 203 45.02 14.58 40.04
C ALA A 203 45.30 15.48 41.26
N THR A 204 44.79 15.13 42.45
CA THR A 204 44.94 15.94 43.67
C THR A 204 46.00 15.37 44.63
N LEU A 205 46.98 14.61 44.11
CA LEU A 205 48.20 14.30 44.84
C LEU A 205 49.22 15.43 44.60
N PRO A 206 49.77 16.06 45.66
CA PRO A 206 50.73 17.14 45.51
C PRO A 206 51.99 16.61 44.83
N SER A 207 52.25 17.07 43.60
CA SER A 207 53.56 16.94 42.98
C SER A 207 54.59 17.58 43.90
N GLU A 208 55.38 16.74 44.57
CA GLU A 208 56.62 17.18 45.21
C GLU A 208 57.51 17.83 44.15
N THR A 209 57.79 19.10 44.43
CA THR A 209 58.72 19.99 43.76
C THR A 209 60.06 19.31 43.52
N ASN A 210 60.38 18.99 42.26
CA ASN A 210 61.76 18.81 41.82
C ASN A 210 61.96 19.50 40.46
N THR A 211 62.67 20.62 40.51
CA THR A 211 63.16 21.43 39.39
C THR A 211 64.68 21.21 39.24
N PRO A 212 65.34 21.69 38.17
CA PRO A 212 65.37 21.18 36.80
C PRO A 212 66.79 20.72 36.40
N LEU A 213 66.94 19.90 35.35
CA LEU A 213 68.22 19.86 34.63
C LEU A 213 68.00 20.02 33.12
N ARG A 214 68.41 21.21 32.65
CA ARG A 214 68.73 21.49 31.25
C ARG A 214 69.70 20.44 30.74
N THR A 215 69.38 19.80 29.62
CA THR A 215 70.42 19.36 28.69
C THR A 215 69.90 19.51 27.26
N SER A 216 70.37 20.56 26.62
CA SER A 216 70.31 20.79 25.19
C SER A 216 71.13 19.73 24.45
N THR A 217 70.55 19.06 23.46
CA THR A 217 71.32 18.47 22.35
C THR A 217 70.54 18.60 21.03
N PRO A 218 71.19 19.08 19.96
CA PRO A 218 70.57 19.31 18.66
C PRO A 218 70.67 18.06 17.77
N TYR A 219 69.59 17.74 17.03
CA TYR A 219 69.64 16.77 15.93
C TYR A 219 69.01 17.36 14.65
N PRO A 220 69.47 16.89 13.47
CA PRO A 220 69.56 17.64 12.22
C PRO A 220 68.29 17.50 11.34
N PRO A 221 68.19 18.26 10.23
CA PRO A 221 66.97 18.32 9.43
C PRO A 221 66.90 17.11 8.50
N ARG A 222 65.77 16.38 8.51
CA ARG A 222 65.51 15.36 7.51
C ARG A 222 64.42 15.79 6.53
N ARG A 223 64.88 15.79 5.28
CA ARG A 223 64.21 16.12 4.03
C ARG A 223 62.81 15.54 3.88
N SER A 224 61.97 16.40 3.32
CA SER A 224 60.78 16.12 2.52
C SER A 224 61.06 15.18 1.33
N THR A 225 60.10 14.32 1.00
CA THR A 225 59.48 14.16 -0.35
C THR A 225 58.37 13.08 -0.33
N PRO A 226 57.45 13.08 -1.33
CA PRO A 226 56.04 12.68 -1.21
C PRO A 226 55.83 11.21 -1.65
N THR A 227 54.65 10.59 -1.53
CA THR A 227 53.58 10.60 -2.55
C THR A 227 52.48 9.60 -2.14
N SER A 228 51.22 9.94 -2.48
CA SER A 228 50.05 9.06 -2.71
C SER A 228 49.03 8.89 -1.57
N PRO A 229 47.75 8.67 -1.90
CA PRO A 229 46.90 9.47 -2.78
C PRO A 229 45.66 9.99 -2.04
N LEU A 230 45.03 11.03 -2.61
CA LEU A 230 43.80 11.65 -2.14
C LEU A 230 42.70 10.63 -1.87
N ARG A 231 42.22 10.57 -0.62
CA ARG A 231 40.89 10.07 -0.29
C ARG A 231 39.95 11.27 -0.33
N THR A 232 39.12 11.32 -1.36
CA THR A 232 38.11 12.35 -1.59
C THR A 232 37.15 12.40 -0.41
N LEU A 233 37.29 13.43 0.42
CA LEU A 233 36.29 13.83 1.39
C LEU A 233 35.10 14.41 0.62
N ARG A 234 33.97 13.71 0.66
CA ARG A 234 32.68 14.30 0.27
C ARG A 234 32.37 15.45 1.25
N PRO A 235 32.00 16.64 0.78
CA PRO A 235 31.42 17.67 1.63
C PRO A 235 29.99 17.23 2.01
N SER A 236 29.74 17.07 3.30
CA SER A 236 28.39 17.05 3.85
C SER A 236 27.87 18.49 3.83
N THR A 237 27.12 18.83 2.79
CA THR A 237 26.35 20.08 2.75
C THR A 237 25.24 20.02 3.81
N PRO A 238 25.02 21.06 4.62
CA PRO A 238 23.85 21.15 5.48
C PRO A 238 22.61 21.43 4.62
N CYS A 239 21.62 20.54 4.67
CA CYS A 239 20.30 20.80 4.09
C CYS A 239 19.57 21.86 4.93
N LEU A 240 19.61 23.10 4.45
CA LEU A 240 18.60 24.11 4.75
C LEU A 240 17.30 23.78 3.99
N PRO A 241 16.12 24.12 4.53
CA PRO A 241 14.84 23.89 3.87
C PRO A 241 14.67 24.83 2.67
N PRO A 242 13.98 24.41 1.60
CA PRO A 242 13.70 25.30 0.48
C PRO A 242 12.62 26.32 0.87
N GLU A 243 12.96 27.60 0.81
CA GLU A 243 12.01 28.70 0.67
C GLU A 243 11.30 28.56 -0.68
N ILE A 244 10.01 28.20 -0.63
CA ILE A 244 9.14 28.23 -1.80
C ILE A 244 8.67 29.68 -1.99
N ASN A 245 9.34 30.38 -2.91
CA ASN A 245 8.85 31.60 -3.50
C ASN A 245 7.98 31.25 -4.72
N THR A 246 6.66 31.28 -4.55
CA THR A 246 5.70 31.29 -5.67
C THR A 246 4.96 32.62 -5.67
N ASN A 247 5.59 33.62 -6.28
CA ASN A 247 4.85 34.69 -6.94
C ASN A 247 4.24 34.13 -8.23
N THR A 248 2.94 33.85 -8.21
CA THR A 248 2.11 33.74 -9.43
C THR A 248 0.68 34.13 -9.07
N PRO A 249 0.01 34.98 -9.87
CA PRO A 249 -1.16 35.72 -9.41
C PRO A 249 -2.42 34.84 -9.31
N LEU A 250 -3.15 35.07 -8.22
CA LEU A 250 -4.50 34.57 -7.96
C LEU A 250 -5.42 34.83 -9.16
N ARG A 251 -5.71 33.77 -9.91
CA ARG A 251 -6.81 33.76 -10.88
C ARG A 251 -8.07 33.29 -10.15
N THR A 252 -8.95 34.25 -9.94
CA THR A 252 -10.32 34.12 -9.44
C THR A 252 -11.10 33.10 -10.26
N LEU A 253 -11.55 32.01 -9.62
CA LEU A 253 -12.68 31.22 -10.11
C LEU A 253 -13.63 30.95 -8.94
N ARG A 254 -14.81 31.58 -9.04
CA ARG A 254 -15.99 31.40 -8.20
C ARG A 254 -16.43 29.93 -8.16
N PRO A 255 -16.90 29.43 -7.01
CA PRO A 255 -17.93 28.40 -6.98
C PRO A 255 -19.31 29.05 -6.98
N SER A 256 -20.10 28.76 -8.01
CA SER A 256 -21.55 28.99 -8.01
C SER A 256 -22.20 27.92 -7.13
N THR A 257 -22.70 28.32 -5.97
CA THR A 257 -23.53 27.46 -5.10
C THR A 257 -24.90 27.24 -5.75
N PRO A 258 -25.37 25.99 -5.93
CA PRO A 258 -26.77 25.73 -6.25
C PRO A 258 -27.64 25.92 -5.00
N CYS A 259 -28.77 26.59 -5.20
CA CYS A 259 -29.78 26.87 -4.19
C CYS A 259 -30.31 25.61 -3.50
N LEU A 260 -30.34 25.64 -2.16
CA LEU A 260 -31.23 24.84 -1.34
C LEU A 260 -32.70 25.28 -1.58
N PRO A 261 -33.67 24.37 -1.68
CA PRO A 261 -35.08 24.70 -1.45
C PRO A 261 -35.38 24.77 0.06
N PRO A 262 -36.37 25.58 0.48
CA PRO A 262 -36.67 25.81 1.89
C PRO A 262 -37.44 24.64 2.52
N GLU A 263 -37.10 24.36 3.78
CA GLU A 263 -37.90 23.56 4.70
C GLU A 263 -39.26 24.23 4.92
N ILE A 264 -40.34 23.50 4.62
CA ILE A 264 -41.69 23.81 5.10
C ILE A 264 -42.22 22.56 5.81
N ASN A 265 -42.17 22.67 7.14
CA ASN A 265 -43.25 22.41 8.09
C ASN A 265 -43.93 21.02 8.08
N THR A 266 -43.62 20.29 9.15
CA THR A 266 -44.51 19.41 9.93
C THR A 266 -46.00 19.48 9.59
N ASN A 267 -46.53 18.38 9.07
CA ASN A 267 -47.88 17.89 9.40
C ASN A 267 -48.01 16.41 9.04
N THR A 268 -48.01 15.59 10.09
CA THR A 268 -48.39 14.18 10.09
C THR A 268 -49.88 14.04 9.75
N PRO A 269 -50.26 13.05 8.92
CA PRO A 269 -51.52 12.36 9.15
C PRO A 269 -51.35 10.85 9.28
N LEU A 270 -52.28 10.30 10.03
CA LEU A 270 -52.35 8.95 10.56
C LEU A 270 -52.33 7.86 9.48
N ARG A 271 -51.57 6.81 9.81
CA ARG A 271 -51.47 5.51 9.14
C ARG A 271 -52.84 4.80 9.09
N PRO A 272 -53.37 4.44 7.90
CA PRO A 272 -54.40 3.42 7.79
C PRO A 272 -53.77 2.03 7.71
N SER A 273 -54.40 1.10 8.42
CA SER A 273 -54.06 -0.32 8.52
C SER A 273 -54.00 -1.00 7.15
N THR A 274 -52.92 -1.75 6.90
CA THR A 274 -52.73 -2.58 5.70
C THR A 274 -53.53 -3.87 5.84
N PRO A 275 -54.32 -4.30 4.82
CA PRO A 275 -54.93 -5.61 4.80
C PRO A 275 -53.92 -6.68 4.33
N THR A 276 -53.94 -7.83 5.01
CA THR A 276 -53.12 -9.01 4.74
C THR A 276 -53.44 -9.60 3.35
N PRO A 277 -52.44 -9.82 2.48
CA PRO A 277 -52.67 -10.53 1.21
C PRO A 277 -52.80 -12.05 1.42
N PRO A 278 -53.58 -12.76 0.57
CA PRO A 278 -53.82 -14.18 0.71
C PRO A 278 -52.58 -15.01 0.35
N ARG A 279 -52.43 -16.12 1.08
CA ARG A 279 -51.35 -17.10 0.98
C ARG A 279 -51.42 -17.79 -0.40
N ILE A 280 -50.56 -17.39 -1.33
CA ILE A 280 -50.39 -18.08 -2.61
C ILE A 280 -49.59 -19.36 -2.35
N SER A 281 -50.21 -20.50 -2.69
CA SER A 281 -49.63 -21.83 -2.66
C SER A 281 -48.37 -21.90 -3.54
N THR A 282 -47.27 -22.36 -2.93
CA THR A 282 -46.03 -22.67 -3.64
C THR A 282 -46.20 -23.89 -4.56
N PRO A 283 -45.76 -23.83 -5.83
CA PRO A 283 -45.78 -24.99 -6.70
C PRO A 283 -44.62 -25.95 -6.36
N THR A 284 -44.95 -27.24 -6.40
CA THR A 284 -44.06 -28.38 -6.21
C THR A 284 -42.92 -28.39 -7.23
N PRO A 285 -41.65 -28.62 -6.84
CA PRO A 285 -40.55 -28.72 -7.79
C PRO A 285 -40.66 -30.01 -8.63
N PRO A 286 -40.31 -29.97 -9.93
CA PRO A 286 -40.38 -31.13 -10.80
C PRO A 286 -39.30 -32.18 -10.49
N LEU A 287 -39.69 -33.43 -10.68
CA LEU A 287 -38.86 -34.62 -10.55
C LEU A 287 -37.59 -34.52 -11.41
N ARG A 288 -36.44 -34.69 -10.74
CA ARG A 288 -35.09 -34.67 -11.30
C ARG A 288 -34.88 -35.88 -12.23
N THR A 289 -34.87 -35.63 -13.54
CA THR A 289 -34.51 -36.62 -14.56
C THR A 289 -33.05 -37.05 -14.39
N ARG A 290 -32.81 -38.37 -14.29
CA ARG A 290 -31.47 -38.96 -14.20
C ARG A 290 -30.69 -38.70 -15.49
N ILE A 291 -29.50 -38.10 -15.34
CA ILE A 291 -28.52 -37.93 -16.42
C ILE A 291 -27.74 -39.26 -16.58
N PRO A 292 -27.51 -39.77 -17.81
CA PRO A 292 -26.66 -40.93 -18.04
C PRO A 292 -25.19 -40.59 -17.77
N LEU A 293 -24.50 -41.46 -17.04
CA LEU A 293 -23.05 -41.39 -16.79
C LEU A 293 -22.29 -41.53 -18.11
N THR A 294 -21.49 -40.51 -18.45
CA THR A 294 -20.50 -40.57 -19.51
C THR A 294 -19.30 -41.42 -19.09
N PRO A 295 -18.67 -42.19 -20.00
CA PRO A 295 -17.50 -43.02 -19.67
C PRO A 295 -16.27 -42.14 -19.42
N CYS A 296 -15.48 -42.48 -18.41
CA CYS A 296 -14.20 -41.85 -18.13
C CYS A 296 -13.24 -41.98 -19.34
N PRO A 297 -12.46 -40.93 -19.66
CA PRO A 297 -11.43 -41.02 -20.70
C PRO A 297 -10.27 -41.93 -20.25
N PRO A 298 -9.58 -42.59 -21.20
CA PRO A 298 -8.50 -43.52 -20.91
C PRO A 298 -7.29 -42.82 -20.27
N GLN A 299 -6.83 -43.37 -19.15
CA GLN A 299 -5.64 -42.90 -18.46
C GLN A 299 -4.39 -43.15 -19.31
N LYS A 300 -3.58 -42.10 -19.48
CA LYS A 300 -2.28 -42.14 -20.17
C LYS A 300 -1.29 -42.99 -19.34
N PRO A 301 -0.52 -43.91 -19.95
CA PRO A 301 0.43 -44.74 -19.22
C PRO A 301 1.56 -43.90 -18.63
N THR A 302 1.85 -44.17 -17.35
CA THR A 302 2.93 -43.55 -16.56
C THR A 302 4.29 -43.97 -17.14
N PRO A 303 5.23 -43.03 -17.40
CA PRO A 303 6.56 -43.38 -17.87
C PRO A 303 7.39 -44.07 -16.77
N PRO A 304 8.29 -45.01 -17.13
CA PRO A 304 9.09 -45.74 -16.17
C PRO A 304 10.13 -44.84 -15.49
N LEU A 305 10.30 -45.05 -14.19
CA LEU A 305 11.29 -44.38 -13.35
C LEU A 305 12.71 -44.66 -13.85
N ARG A 306 13.46 -43.58 -14.11
CA ARG A 306 14.85 -43.62 -14.55
C ARG A 306 15.76 -44.01 -13.36
N PRO A 307 16.68 -44.98 -13.50
CA PRO A 307 17.63 -45.31 -12.44
C PRO A 307 18.59 -44.15 -12.14
N SER A 308 18.75 -43.85 -10.85
CA SER A 308 19.68 -42.83 -10.34
C SER A 308 21.13 -43.22 -10.60
N ALA A 309 21.92 -42.27 -11.12
CA ALA A 309 23.35 -42.46 -11.37
C ALA A 309 24.14 -42.57 -10.05
N PRO A 310 25.21 -43.40 -10.01
CA PRO A 310 26.06 -43.55 -8.84
C PRO A 310 26.94 -42.31 -8.61
N LEU A 311 27.08 -41.92 -7.34
CA LEU A 311 27.94 -40.83 -6.88
C LEU A 311 29.42 -41.20 -7.01
N PRO A 312 30.31 -40.23 -7.29
CA PRO A 312 31.74 -40.46 -7.39
C PRO A 312 32.40 -40.75 -6.03
N PRO A 313 33.48 -41.54 -6.00
CA PRO A 313 34.19 -41.90 -4.78
C PRO A 313 34.95 -40.70 -4.18
N ARG A 314 35.06 -40.69 -2.84
CA ARG A 314 35.80 -39.71 -2.04
C ARG A 314 37.30 -39.95 -2.07
#